data_AF-A0A1G1VNF7-F1
#
_entry.id   AF-A0A1G1VNF7-F1
#
_cell.length_a   1.000
_cell.length_b   1.000
_cell.length_c   1.000
_cell.angle_alpha   90.00
_cell.angle_beta   90.00
_cell.angle_gamma   90.00
#
_symmetry.space_group_name_H-M   'P 1'
#
loop_
_entity.id
_entity.type
_entity.pdbx_description
1 polymer ?
#
loop_
_entity_poly.entity_id
_entity_poly.type
_entity_poly.pdbx_seq_one_letter_code
_entity_poly.pdbx_strand_id
1 'polypeptide(L)'
;MSVFSQILGLNARNHLYTSRYNSRKGRNIAKSKLLTKRFLKKNGFPHPELHGVFRRFADVPHFDWGALRKNFVIKPSKGYGGDGIIIVKRRMGSERFMTVQNEEVYLDDLKLHILDILEGNYSKYDIPDVAFIEERVPKHPKFRRYAYRGTPDIRILVFNQVPVMAMLRLPTSESKGKANLHQGGLCVGLDLATGITTHGMIFDRPVQSVPDTNVKVNGLRLPYWDEMLEIALAVQRKVELGYLAVDFVLDHVRGPLVLELTASSGLGIQIANRAGLRKRLERVEGLEQAGKGRGIQISRALFGESFADKVLAERGAKIVGFLESAKVRDSKGKRTEVQAKVDTGAFRTSIDRKLAQDLGLLREKNILWKKYYVSAMGREQRPIIELTFWLKGRRVKTAANVSNRSKFKEKLLVGRRDLKTFLVRAE
;
A
#
# COMPACT_ATOMS: atom_id res chain seq x y z
N MET A 1 10.19 -8.81 -21.13
CA MET A 1 8.80 -9.04 -20.64
C MET A 1 7.91 -7.94 -21.19
N SER A 2 6.82 -8.29 -21.88
CA SER A 2 5.90 -7.28 -22.44
C SER A 2 5.20 -6.48 -21.34
N VAL A 3 4.76 -5.26 -21.63
CA VAL A 3 4.01 -4.40 -20.67
C VAL A 3 2.76 -5.13 -20.12
N PHE A 4 2.09 -5.92 -20.96
CA PHE A 4 0.90 -6.68 -20.60
C PHE A 4 1.16 -7.74 -19.52
N SER A 5 2.35 -8.35 -19.50
CA SER A 5 2.71 -9.34 -18.48
C SER A 5 2.76 -8.76 -17.06
N GLN A 6 2.79 -7.43 -16.92
CA GLN A 6 2.85 -6.74 -15.64
C GLN A 6 1.46 -6.46 -15.04
N ILE A 7 0.41 -6.51 -15.86
CA ILE A 7 -0.97 -6.22 -15.45
C ILE A 7 -1.59 -7.48 -14.84
N LEU A 8 -2.27 -7.31 -13.71
CA LEU A 8 -3.04 -8.38 -13.08
C LEU A 8 -4.49 -8.30 -13.55
N GLY A 9 -5.05 -9.43 -14.01
CA GLY A 9 -6.48 -9.59 -14.29
C GLY A 9 -7.26 -10.16 -13.10
N LEU A 10 -8.60 -10.04 -13.09
CA LEU A 10 -9.45 -10.45 -11.95
C LEU A 10 -9.32 -11.95 -11.64
N ASN A 11 -9.34 -12.80 -12.67
CA ASN A 11 -9.22 -14.25 -12.51
C ASN A 11 -7.83 -14.63 -11.96
N ALA A 12 -6.78 -14.04 -12.51
CA ALA A 12 -5.41 -14.23 -12.03
C ALA A 12 -5.26 -13.76 -10.58
N ARG A 13 -5.81 -12.60 -10.21
CA ARG A 13 -5.84 -12.12 -8.81
C ARG A 13 -6.47 -13.16 -7.90
N ASN A 14 -7.64 -13.66 -8.30
CA ASN A 14 -8.40 -14.61 -7.49
C ASN A 14 -7.61 -15.90 -7.26
N HIS A 15 -7.10 -16.48 -8.34
CA HIS A 15 -6.44 -17.78 -8.36
C HIS A 15 -5.01 -17.77 -7.80
N LEU A 16 -4.21 -16.74 -8.11
CA LEU A 16 -2.80 -16.69 -7.71
C LEU A 16 -2.61 -16.13 -6.29
N TYR A 17 -3.46 -15.18 -5.88
CA TYR A 17 -3.26 -14.45 -4.63
C TYR A 17 -4.36 -14.71 -3.61
N THR A 18 -5.63 -14.42 -3.94
CA THR A 18 -6.67 -14.44 -2.90
C THR A 18 -6.99 -15.85 -2.40
N SER A 19 -7.04 -16.87 -3.27
CA SER A 19 -7.31 -18.26 -2.87
C SER A 19 -6.16 -18.86 -2.06
N ARG A 20 -4.92 -18.51 -2.42
CA ARG A 20 -3.69 -19.06 -1.86
C ARG A 20 -3.27 -18.43 -0.54
N TYR A 21 -3.42 -17.10 -0.42
CA TYR A 21 -2.86 -16.35 0.70
C TYR A 21 -3.89 -15.85 1.72
N ASN A 22 -5.19 -15.99 1.44
CA ASN A 22 -6.23 -15.53 2.37
C ASN A 22 -6.92 -16.70 3.08
N SER A 23 -6.89 -16.67 4.42
CA SER A 23 -7.62 -17.64 5.24
C SER A 23 -9.14 -17.58 4.98
N ARG A 24 -9.84 -18.71 5.16
CA ARG A 24 -11.31 -18.76 5.07
C ARG A 24 -11.96 -17.82 6.09
N LYS A 25 -11.43 -17.79 7.31
CA LYS A 25 -11.88 -16.92 8.40
C LYS A 25 -11.73 -15.44 8.05
N GLY A 26 -10.55 -15.02 7.60
CA GLY A 26 -10.30 -13.64 7.18
C GLY A 26 -11.22 -13.21 6.03
N ARG A 27 -11.44 -14.09 5.03
CA ARG A 27 -12.36 -13.81 3.93
C ARG A 27 -13.79 -13.61 4.42
N ASN A 28 -14.24 -14.39 5.38
CA ASN A 28 -15.57 -14.24 5.97
C ASN A 28 -15.71 -12.91 6.73
N ILE A 29 -14.66 -12.48 7.45
CA ILE A 29 -14.64 -11.18 8.13
C ILE A 29 -14.78 -10.03 7.11
N ALA A 30 -13.98 -10.06 6.04
CA ALA A 30 -13.98 -9.03 5.00
C ALA A 30 -15.26 -9.01 4.14
N LYS A 31 -16.03 -10.10 4.09
CA LYS A 31 -17.28 -10.17 3.30
C LYS A 31 -18.45 -9.41 3.93
N SER A 32 -18.43 -9.16 5.23
CA SER A 32 -19.50 -8.45 5.93
C SER A 32 -18.94 -7.22 6.62
N LYS A 33 -19.55 -6.06 6.32
CA LYS A 33 -19.22 -4.80 6.98
C LYS A 33 -19.35 -4.93 8.50
N LEU A 34 -20.39 -5.60 9.00
CA LEU A 34 -20.59 -5.82 10.44
C LEU A 34 -19.57 -6.77 11.07
N LEU A 35 -19.16 -7.84 10.38
CA LEU A 35 -18.08 -8.70 10.88
C LEU A 35 -16.75 -7.95 10.93
N THR A 36 -16.47 -7.15 9.90
CA THR A 36 -15.31 -6.27 9.86
C THR A 36 -15.32 -5.30 11.04
N LYS A 37 -16.44 -4.61 11.33
CA LYS A 37 -16.53 -3.67 12.46
C LYS A 37 -16.33 -4.37 13.80
N ARG A 38 -16.97 -5.51 14.03
CA ARG A 38 -16.74 -6.32 15.24
C ARG A 38 -15.29 -6.74 15.40
N PHE A 39 -14.64 -7.14 14.30
CA PHE A 39 -13.22 -7.48 14.29
C PHE A 39 -12.34 -6.26 14.64
N LEU A 40 -12.60 -5.10 14.03
CA LEU A 40 -11.84 -3.86 14.29
C LEU A 40 -11.97 -3.44 15.76
N LYS A 41 -13.21 -3.39 16.28
CA LYS A 41 -13.50 -3.07 17.69
C LYS A 41 -12.79 -4.01 18.65
N LYS A 42 -12.89 -5.32 18.44
CA LYS A 42 -12.26 -6.35 19.29
C LYS A 42 -10.73 -6.21 19.36
N ASN A 43 -10.10 -5.73 18.29
CA ASN A 43 -8.65 -5.60 18.21
C ASN A 43 -8.16 -4.16 18.44
N GLY A 44 -9.04 -3.23 18.85
CA GLY A 44 -8.66 -1.84 19.15
C GLY A 44 -8.24 -1.02 17.92
N PHE A 45 -8.66 -1.39 16.72
CA PHE A 45 -8.38 -0.59 15.52
C PHE A 45 -9.37 0.58 15.40
N PRO A 46 -8.90 1.78 14.99
CA PRO A 46 -9.77 2.94 14.84
C PRO A 46 -10.79 2.71 13.72
N HIS A 47 -12.07 2.97 14.01
CA HIS A 47 -13.18 2.79 13.08
C HIS A 47 -14.33 3.73 13.45
N PRO A 48 -15.22 4.08 12.51
CA PRO A 48 -16.43 4.83 12.82
C PRO A 48 -17.35 4.04 13.75
N GLU A 49 -18.06 4.75 14.62
CA GLU A 49 -18.92 4.15 15.64
C GLU A 49 -20.18 3.52 15.05
N LEU A 50 -20.58 2.37 15.60
CA LEU A 50 -21.83 1.71 15.24
C LEU A 50 -22.93 2.17 16.21
N HIS A 51 -23.97 2.80 15.68
CA HIS A 51 -25.10 3.30 16.48
C HIS A 51 -26.22 2.26 16.63
N GLY A 52 -26.46 1.44 15.61
CA GLY A 52 -27.54 0.44 15.64
C GLY A 52 -27.37 -0.67 14.61
N VAL A 53 -27.93 -1.84 14.89
CA VAL A 53 -27.95 -3.00 13.98
C VAL A 53 -29.34 -3.63 14.03
N PHE A 54 -29.90 -3.87 12.86
CA PHE A 54 -31.25 -4.40 12.68
C PHE A 54 -31.15 -5.71 11.93
N ARG A 55 -31.59 -6.80 12.57
CA ARG A 55 -31.59 -8.17 12.02
C ARG A 55 -33.00 -8.67 11.74
N ARG A 56 -33.99 -8.09 12.39
CA ARG A 56 -35.40 -8.46 12.34
C ARG A 56 -36.26 -7.21 12.30
N PHE A 57 -37.45 -7.32 11.72
CA PHE A 57 -38.45 -6.26 11.66
C PHE A 57 -38.74 -5.67 13.05
N ALA A 58 -38.83 -6.53 14.07
CA ALA A 58 -39.06 -6.12 15.46
C ALA A 58 -37.95 -5.22 16.05
N ASP A 59 -36.73 -5.22 15.49
CA ASP A 59 -35.64 -4.39 16.02
C ASP A 59 -35.87 -2.89 15.71
N VAL A 60 -36.66 -2.56 14.68
CA VAL A 60 -36.94 -1.19 14.22
C VAL A 60 -37.72 -0.34 15.24
N PRO A 61 -38.87 -0.79 15.76
CA PRO A 61 -39.62 -0.02 16.76
C PRO A 61 -38.91 0.06 18.13
N HIS A 62 -38.02 -0.89 18.45
CA HIS A 62 -37.30 -0.92 19.74
C HIS A 62 -36.01 -0.07 19.75
N PHE A 63 -35.61 0.48 18.62
CA PHE A 63 -34.41 1.29 18.52
C PHE A 63 -34.66 2.72 19.05
N ASP A 64 -33.71 3.27 19.82
CA ASP A 64 -33.77 4.65 20.28
C ASP A 64 -33.41 5.63 19.15
N TRP A 65 -34.42 5.98 18.35
CA TRP A 65 -34.32 6.99 17.31
C TRP A 65 -34.05 8.41 17.88
N GLY A 66 -34.29 8.63 19.17
CA GLY A 66 -33.99 9.88 19.89
C GLY A 66 -32.49 10.18 19.95
N ALA A 67 -31.66 9.14 20.06
CA ALA A 67 -30.21 9.25 20.14
C ALA A 67 -29.55 9.75 18.82
N LEU A 68 -30.20 9.53 17.67
CA LEU A 68 -29.66 9.95 16.38
C LEU A 68 -29.87 11.45 16.14
N ARG A 69 -28.82 12.24 16.39
CA ARG A 69 -28.87 13.71 16.25
C ARG A 69 -28.31 14.24 14.94
N LYS A 70 -27.16 13.73 14.49
CA LYS A 70 -26.46 14.21 13.30
C LYS A 70 -25.45 13.20 12.79
N ASN A 71 -25.03 13.36 11.54
CA ASN A 71 -23.93 12.63 10.92
C ASN A 71 -24.00 11.11 11.12
N PHE A 72 -25.01 10.48 10.55
CA PHE A 72 -25.10 9.02 10.51
C PHE A 72 -25.41 8.52 9.10
N VAL A 73 -25.11 7.26 8.87
CA VAL A 73 -25.34 6.55 7.62
C VAL A 73 -26.14 5.29 7.92
N ILE A 74 -27.25 5.09 7.21
CA ILE A 74 -27.99 3.83 7.17
C ILE A 74 -27.51 3.06 5.94
N LYS A 75 -27.13 1.79 6.11
CA LYS A 75 -26.70 0.96 4.98
C LYS A 75 -26.90 -0.54 5.19
N PRO A 76 -27.05 -1.31 4.10
CA PRO A 76 -27.02 -2.78 4.13
C PRO A 76 -25.62 -3.34 4.43
N SER A 77 -25.56 -4.50 5.10
CA SER A 77 -24.30 -5.20 5.40
C SER A 77 -23.67 -5.85 4.17
N LYS A 78 -24.47 -6.35 3.22
CA LYS A 78 -24.05 -7.07 2.01
C LYS A 78 -24.37 -6.31 0.72
N GLY A 79 -24.92 -5.09 0.81
CA GLY A 79 -25.39 -4.34 -0.35
C GLY A 79 -24.36 -4.16 -1.47
N TYR A 80 -24.88 -4.05 -2.69
CA TYR A 80 -24.11 -3.98 -3.93
C TYR A 80 -24.06 -2.55 -4.48
N GLY A 81 -22.96 -2.14 -5.12
CA GLY A 81 -22.88 -0.87 -5.87
C GLY A 81 -23.01 0.43 -5.06
N GLY A 82 -23.13 0.38 -3.74
CA GLY A 82 -23.44 1.55 -2.91
C GLY A 82 -24.93 1.92 -2.92
N ASP A 83 -25.78 0.94 -3.22
CA ASP A 83 -27.23 1.03 -3.14
C ASP A 83 -27.74 0.81 -1.70
N GLY A 84 -28.94 1.31 -1.41
CA GLY A 84 -29.53 1.24 -0.07
C GLY A 84 -28.83 2.10 1.00
N ILE A 85 -27.96 3.03 0.58
CA ILE A 85 -27.21 3.90 1.50
C ILE A 85 -27.91 5.26 1.62
N ILE A 86 -28.42 5.57 2.81
CA ILE A 86 -28.94 6.89 3.17
C ILE A 86 -27.92 7.58 4.09
N ILE A 87 -27.52 8.80 3.71
CA ILE A 87 -26.54 9.60 4.47
C ILE A 87 -27.23 10.81 5.07
N VAL A 88 -27.40 10.82 6.38
CA VAL A 88 -28.08 11.89 7.11
C VAL A 88 -27.06 12.87 7.70
N LYS A 89 -27.27 14.16 7.42
CA LYS A 89 -26.44 15.25 7.91
C LYS A 89 -26.85 15.69 9.32
N ARG A 90 -28.14 15.97 9.53
CA ARG A 90 -28.68 16.42 10.81
C ARG A 90 -30.17 16.13 10.93
N ARG A 91 -30.65 15.99 12.17
CA ARG A 91 -32.07 16.01 12.51
C ARG A 91 -32.62 17.44 12.53
N MET A 92 -33.87 17.61 12.16
CA MET A 92 -34.64 18.86 12.12
C MET A 92 -35.95 18.70 12.90
N GLY A 93 -35.92 18.98 14.21
CA GLY A 93 -37.05 18.72 15.10
C GLY A 93 -37.14 17.26 15.55
N SER A 94 -38.36 16.75 15.78
CA SER A 94 -38.61 15.37 16.20
C SER A 94 -38.58 14.41 15.02
N GLU A 95 -39.39 14.63 13.98
CA GLU A 95 -39.64 13.60 12.96
C GLU A 95 -38.85 13.75 11.66
N ARG A 96 -38.12 14.86 11.48
CA ARG A 96 -37.49 15.18 10.19
C ARG A 96 -35.97 15.14 10.25
N PHE A 97 -35.36 14.79 9.14
CA PHE A 97 -33.92 14.75 8.94
C PHE A 97 -33.57 15.37 7.59
N MET A 98 -32.37 15.93 7.50
CA MET A 98 -31.82 16.43 6.25
C MET A 98 -30.65 15.56 5.79
N THR A 99 -30.71 15.10 4.54
CA THR A 99 -29.64 14.32 3.91
C THR A 99 -28.46 15.20 3.52
N VAL A 100 -27.37 14.60 3.05
CA VAL A 100 -26.22 15.36 2.50
C VAL A 100 -26.50 15.97 1.13
N GLN A 101 -27.58 15.54 0.47
CA GLN A 101 -28.12 16.10 -0.76
C GLN A 101 -29.02 17.32 -0.51
N ASN A 102 -29.27 17.67 0.77
CA ASN A 102 -30.24 18.68 1.22
C ASN A 102 -31.70 18.28 0.91
N GLU A 103 -31.98 16.98 0.88
CA GLU A 103 -33.34 16.46 0.81
C GLU A 103 -33.87 16.25 2.24
N GLU A 104 -35.15 16.49 2.44
CA GLU A 104 -35.85 16.20 3.70
C GLU A 104 -36.34 14.74 3.67
N VAL A 105 -36.10 14.01 4.76
CA VAL A 105 -36.60 12.65 4.97
C VAL A 105 -37.22 12.55 6.36
N TYR A 106 -38.32 11.82 6.47
CA TYR A 106 -39.03 11.62 7.72
C TYR A 106 -38.49 10.39 8.45
N LEU A 107 -38.72 10.33 9.77
CA LEU A 107 -38.33 9.20 10.60
C LEU A 107 -38.93 7.89 10.08
N ASP A 108 -40.19 7.92 9.66
CA ASP A 108 -40.88 6.74 9.12
C ASP A 108 -40.30 6.30 7.77
N ASP A 109 -39.81 7.22 6.93
CA ASP A 109 -39.07 6.87 5.71
C ASP A 109 -37.79 6.10 6.05
N LEU A 110 -37.06 6.53 7.09
CA LEU A 110 -35.85 5.85 7.53
C LEU A 110 -36.14 4.45 8.11
N LYS A 111 -37.27 4.31 8.84
CA LYS A 111 -37.73 3.01 9.34
C LYS A 111 -38.09 2.10 8.17
N LEU A 112 -38.91 2.56 7.24
CA LEU A 112 -39.33 1.82 6.05
C LEU A 112 -38.10 1.37 5.24
N HIS A 113 -37.14 2.26 5.01
CA HIS A 113 -35.90 1.92 4.32
C HIS A 113 -35.10 0.81 5.00
N ILE A 114 -35.10 0.75 6.34
CA ILE A 114 -34.50 -0.37 7.07
C ILE A 114 -35.27 -1.66 6.83
N LEU A 115 -36.59 -1.63 6.79
CA LEU A 115 -37.42 -2.80 6.49
C LEU A 115 -37.14 -3.31 5.07
N ASP A 116 -37.04 -2.42 4.08
CA ASP A 116 -36.66 -2.77 2.71
C ASP A 116 -35.29 -3.47 2.64
N ILE A 117 -34.31 -3.00 3.42
CA ILE A 117 -33.01 -3.68 3.53
C ILE A 117 -33.16 -5.10 4.11
N LEU A 118 -34.00 -5.26 5.13
CA LEU A 118 -34.24 -6.56 5.77
C LEU A 118 -34.94 -7.54 4.82
N GLU A 119 -35.82 -7.06 3.96
CA GLU A 119 -36.51 -7.86 2.93
C GLU A 119 -35.57 -8.27 1.80
N GLY A 120 -34.52 -7.48 1.56
CA GLY A 120 -33.47 -7.82 0.60
C GLY A 120 -33.43 -6.93 -0.64
N ASN A 121 -34.25 -5.86 -0.69
CA ASN A 121 -34.42 -4.95 -1.84
C ASN A 121 -33.11 -4.31 -2.34
N TYR A 122 -32.06 -4.29 -1.51
CA TYR A 122 -30.74 -3.71 -1.83
C TYR A 122 -29.61 -4.75 -1.90
N SER A 123 -29.97 -6.03 -1.89
CA SER A 123 -29.03 -7.13 -2.02
C SER A 123 -28.95 -7.60 -3.48
N LYS A 124 -27.85 -8.23 -3.86
CA LYS A 124 -27.62 -8.62 -5.27
C LYS A 124 -28.63 -9.65 -5.83
N TYR A 125 -29.30 -10.39 -4.95
CA TYR A 125 -30.15 -11.53 -5.31
C TYR A 125 -31.49 -11.50 -4.56
N ASP A 126 -31.90 -10.31 -4.09
CA ASP A 126 -33.13 -10.13 -3.29
C ASP A 126 -33.20 -11.05 -2.07
N ILE A 127 -32.04 -11.31 -1.46
CA ILE A 127 -31.89 -12.11 -0.25
C ILE A 127 -31.93 -11.17 0.96
N PRO A 128 -32.68 -11.54 2.02
CA PRO A 128 -32.67 -10.81 3.28
C PRO A 128 -31.26 -10.43 3.77
N ASP A 129 -31.10 -9.17 4.15
CA ASP A 129 -29.84 -8.61 4.65
C ASP A 129 -30.01 -8.03 6.06
N VAL A 130 -28.94 -7.45 6.59
CA VAL A 130 -28.90 -6.77 7.87
C VAL A 130 -28.67 -5.29 7.62
N ALA A 131 -29.57 -4.45 8.11
CA ALA A 131 -29.36 -3.00 8.10
C ALA A 131 -28.56 -2.57 9.33
N PHE A 132 -27.79 -1.49 9.20
CA PHE A 132 -27.13 -0.89 10.34
C PHE A 132 -26.93 0.60 10.17
N ILE A 133 -26.79 1.27 11.30
CA ILE A 133 -26.55 2.70 11.41
C ILE A 133 -25.14 2.91 11.96
N GLU A 134 -24.33 3.65 11.21
CA GLU A 134 -22.94 3.97 11.56
C GLU A 134 -22.74 5.49 11.55
N GLU A 135 -21.78 5.95 12.33
CA GLU A 135 -21.28 7.31 12.28
C GLU A 135 -20.85 7.69 10.85
N ARG A 136 -21.30 8.86 10.41
CA ARG A 136 -20.79 9.52 9.20
C ARG A 136 -19.58 10.37 9.56
N VAL A 137 -18.40 9.92 9.18
CA VAL A 137 -17.16 10.69 9.36
C VAL A 137 -17.18 11.95 8.48
N PRO A 138 -17.12 13.16 9.06
CA PRO A 138 -17.02 14.40 8.30
C PRO A 138 -15.74 14.44 7.47
N LYS A 139 -15.79 15.11 6.32
CA LYS A 139 -14.63 15.29 5.45
C LYS A 139 -13.53 16.09 6.17
N HIS A 140 -12.31 15.53 6.23
CA HIS A 140 -11.12 16.24 6.70
C HIS A 140 -10.87 17.55 5.91
N PRO A 141 -10.52 18.68 6.56
CA PRO A 141 -10.33 19.98 5.89
C PRO A 141 -9.36 19.97 4.71
N LYS A 142 -8.33 19.13 4.76
CA LYS A 142 -7.36 18.92 3.66
C LYS A 142 -8.02 18.56 2.32
N PHE A 143 -9.19 17.92 2.34
CA PHE A 143 -9.92 17.53 1.13
C PHE A 143 -11.00 18.54 0.71
N ARG A 144 -11.12 19.69 1.38
CA ARG A 144 -12.22 20.64 1.12
C ARG A 144 -12.32 21.03 -0.35
N ARG A 145 -11.16 21.32 -0.97
CA ARG A 145 -11.02 21.74 -2.37
C ARG A 145 -10.96 20.59 -3.38
N TYR A 146 -10.91 19.34 -2.92
CA TYR A 146 -10.69 18.16 -3.77
C TYR A 146 -11.93 17.27 -3.93
N ALA A 147 -12.89 17.37 -3.00
CA ALA A 147 -14.00 16.43 -2.92
C ALA A 147 -15.35 17.14 -2.96
N TYR A 148 -16.19 16.72 -3.90
CA TYR A 148 -17.55 17.23 -4.06
C TYR A 148 -18.48 16.62 -3.00
N ARG A 149 -18.90 17.42 -2.01
CA ARG A 149 -19.83 17.09 -0.90
C ARG A 149 -19.45 15.91 0.01
N GLY A 150 -19.30 14.72 -0.55
CA GLY A 150 -19.05 13.46 0.16
C GLY A 150 -17.67 13.34 0.80
N THR A 151 -17.45 12.20 1.45
CA THR A 151 -16.21 11.88 2.16
C THR A 151 -15.27 11.09 1.24
N PRO A 152 -14.04 11.57 1.00
CA PRO A 152 -13.01 10.79 0.33
C PRO A 152 -12.66 9.54 1.10
N ASP A 153 -12.23 8.53 0.36
CA ASP A 153 -11.65 7.33 0.94
C ASP A 153 -10.22 7.12 0.42
N ILE A 154 -9.40 6.44 1.22
CA ILE A 154 -8.02 6.11 0.88
C ILE A 154 -7.89 4.61 0.96
N ARG A 155 -7.57 3.98 -0.17
CA ARG A 155 -7.36 2.54 -0.24
C ARG A 155 -5.87 2.24 -0.24
N ILE A 156 -5.43 1.39 0.68
CA ILE A 156 -4.08 0.84 0.72
C ILE A 156 -4.17 -0.65 0.46
N LEU A 157 -3.53 -1.11 -0.62
CA LEU A 157 -3.42 -2.53 -0.94
C LEU A 157 -2.13 -3.07 -0.33
N VAL A 158 -2.27 -4.12 0.47
CA VAL A 158 -1.18 -4.80 1.18
C VAL A 158 -1.12 -6.24 0.71
N PHE A 159 0.09 -6.69 0.39
CA PHE A 159 0.37 -8.09 0.10
C PHE A 159 1.60 -8.56 0.87
N ASN A 160 1.47 -9.69 1.56
CA ASN A 160 2.55 -10.31 2.34
C ASN A 160 3.26 -9.33 3.29
N GLN A 161 2.50 -8.57 4.09
CA GLN A 161 3.02 -7.56 5.01
C GLN A 161 3.77 -6.40 4.34
N VAL A 162 3.58 -6.15 3.04
CA VAL A 162 4.13 -5.01 2.31
C VAL A 162 3.00 -4.22 1.64
N PRO A 163 2.87 -2.90 1.87
CA PRO A 163 1.98 -2.07 1.06
C PRO A 163 2.49 -2.03 -0.40
N VAL A 164 1.67 -2.39 -1.37
CA VAL A 164 2.10 -2.56 -2.78
C VAL A 164 1.55 -1.49 -3.72
N MET A 165 0.37 -0.94 -3.41
CA MET A 165 -0.25 0.18 -4.13
C MET A 165 -1.20 0.92 -3.19
N ALA A 166 -1.44 2.19 -3.47
CA ALA A 166 -2.49 2.94 -2.81
C ALA A 166 -3.18 3.92 -3.77
N MET A 167 -4.40 4.32 -3.43
CA MET A 167 -5.14 5.32 -4.19
C MET A 167 -6.06 6.12 -3.26
N LEU A 168 -6.28 7.38 -3.60
CA LEU A 168 -7.30 8.26 -3.04
C LEU A 168 -8.51 8.23 -3.97
N ARG A 169 -9.70 7.93 -3.47
CA ARG A 169 -10.95 8.10 -4.21
C ARG A 169 -11.66 9.36 -3.75
N LEU A 170 -11.92 10.25 -4.70
CA LEU A 170 -12.56 11.53 -4.50
C LEU A 170 -13.98 11.51 -5.08
N PRO A 171 -14.99 11.86 -4.27
CA PRO A 171 -16.31 12.20 -4.74
C PRO A 171 -16.30 13.33 -5.78
N THR A 172 -17.07 13.16 -6.85
CA THR A 172 -17.27 14.15 -7.92
C THR A 172 -18.75 14.51 -8.04
N SER A 173 -19.06 15.54 -8.83
CA SER A 173 -20.42 15.87 -9.23
C SER A 173 -21.06 14.72 -10.02
N GLU A 174 -20.33 14.13 -10.97
CA GLU A 174 -20.75 12.98 -11.78
C GLU A 174 -21.15 11.78 -10.90
N SER A 175 -20.40 11.52 -9.83
CA SER A 175 -20.71 10.46 -8.87
C SER A 175 -21.75 10.82 -7.82
N LYS A 176 -22.43 11.96 -7.98
CA LYS A 176 -23.40 12.50 -7.02
C LYS A 176 -22.83 12.58 -5.59
N GLY A 177 -21.53 12.85 -5.47
CA GLY A 177 -20.84 12.91 -4.18
C GLY A 177 -20.44 11.56 -3.58
N LYS A 178 -20.39 10.47 -4.37
CA LYS A 178 -19.93 9.14 -3.90
C LYS A 178 -18.48 8.87 -4.34
N ALA A 179 -17.65 8.29 -3.47
CA ALA A 179 -16.29 7.85 -3.81
C ALA A 179 -16.29 6.49 -4.56
N ASN A 180 -17.14 6.38 -5.59
CA ASN A 180 -17.32 5.16 -6.38
C ASN A 180 -16.80 5.35 -7.81
N LEU A 181 -15.78 4.57 -8.17
CA LEU A 181 -15.12 4.63 -9.48
C LEU A 181 -16.06 4.30 -10.65
N HIS A 182 -17.04 3.42 -10.43
CA HIS A 182 -18.01 3.03 -11.47
C HIS A 182 -19.08 4.09 -11.72
N GLN A 183 -19.20 5.07 -10.82
CA GLN A 183 -20.17 6.17 -10.92
C GLN A 183 -19.49 7.49 -11.29
N GLY A 184 -18.24 7.47 -11.79
CA GLY A 184 -17.52 8.70 -12.15
C GLY A 184 -16.75 9.35 -10.98
N GLY A 185 -16.54 8.62 -9.89
CA GLY A 185 -15.65 9.06 -8.82
C GLY A 185 -14.20 9.15 -9.31
N LEU A 186 -13.50 10.22 -8.93
CA LEU A 186 -12.11 10.45 -9.30
C LEU A 186 -11.18 9.53 -8.50
N CYS A 187 -10.37 8.74 -9.19
CA CYS A 187 -9.29 7.97 -8.59
C CYS A 187 -7.97 8.68 -8.74
N VAL A 188 -7.17 8.77 -7.69
CA VAL A 188 -5.85 9.36 -7.74
C VAL A 188 -4.82 8.41 -7.15
N GLY A 189 -3.78 8.06 -7.92
CA GLY A 189 -2.67 7.24 -7.43
C GLY A 189 -1.94 7.92 -6.26
N LEU A 190 -1.39 7.12 -5.36
CA LEU A 190 -0.63 7.59 -4.20
C LEU A 190 0.76 6.98 -4.22
N ASP A 191 1.77 7.85 -4.12
CA ASP A 191 3.14 7.42 -3.91
C ASP A 191 3.30 6.80 -2.51
N LEU A 192 3.77 5.56 -2.43
CA LEU A 192 3.87 4.83 -1.17
C LEU A 192 4.97 5.39 -0.25
N ALA A 193 6.00 6.02 -0.81
CA ALA A 193 7.08 6.61 -0.03
C ALA A 193 6.63 7.87 0.73
N THR A 194 5.81 8.70 0.11
CA THR A 194 5.51 10.06 0.57
C THR A 194 4.05 10.30 0.95
N GLY A 195 3.13 9.48 0.44
CA GLY A 195 1.68 9.70 0.55
C GLY A 195 1.18 10.86 -0.30
N ILE A 196 1.94 11.23 -1.34
CA ILE A 196 1.60 12.32 -2.26
C ILE A 196 0.81 11.75 -3.45
N THR A 197 -0.23 12.48 -3.87
CA THR A 197 -0.99 12.13 -5.06
C THR A 197 -0.18 12.31 -6.34
N THR A 198 -0.32 11.38 -7.29
CA THR A 198 0.49 11.37 -8.52
C THR A 198 -0.34 11.58 -9.79
N HIS A 199 -1.26 10.68 -10.10
CA HIS A 199 -2.03 10.72 -11.35
C HIS A 199 -3.52 10.51 -11.08
N GLY A 200 -4.36 11.33 -11.73
CA GLY A 200 -5.82 11.25 -11.62
C GLY A 200 -6.44 10.54 -12.82
N MET A 201 -7.50 9.77 -12.57
CA MET A 201 -8.29 9.06 -13.56
C MET A 201 -9.77 9.11 -13.19
N ILE A 202 -10.65 9.29 -14.17
CA ILE A 202 -12.09 9.09 -14.04
C ILE A 202 -12.49 8.04 -15.06
N PHE A 203 -13.14 6.98 -14.61
CA PHE A 203 -13.28 5.74 -15.36
C PHE A 203 -11.91 5.23 -15.84
N ASP A 204 -11.68 5.27 -17.14
CA ASP A 204 -10.46 4.90 -17.86
C ASP A 204 -9.74 6.11 -18.49
N ARG A 205 -10.22 7.33 -18.24
CA ARG A 205 -9.68 8.57 -18.83
C ARG A 205 -8.79 9.33 -17.84
N PRO A 206 -7.56 9.72 -18.25
CA PRO A 206 -6.68 10.50 -17.40
C PRO A 206 -7.20 11.93 -17.24
N VAL A 207 -7.06 12.46 -16.03
CA VAL A 207 -7.40 13.85 -15.70
C VAL A 207 -6.25 14.52 -14.96
N GLN A 208 -6.06 15.82 -15.22
CA GLN A 208 -5.00 16.62 -14.59
C GLN A 208 -5.49 17.46 -13.41
N SER A 209 -6.79 17.75 -13.37
CA SER A 209 -7.45 18.54 -12.34
C SER A 209 -8.69 17.82 -11.82
N VAL A 210 -9.06 18.14 -10.58
CA VAL A 210 -10.31 17.68 -9.96
C VAL A 210 -11.48 18.31 -10.74
N PRO A 211 -12.49 17.51 -11.15
CA PRO A 211 -13.67 18.02 -11.87
C PRO A 211 -14.30 19.24 -11.21
N ASP A 212 -14.79 20.16 -12.03
CA ASP A 212 -15.44 21.40 -11.60
C ASP A 212 -14.55 22.30 -10.74
N THR A 213 -13.22 22.10 -10.78
CA THR A 213 -12.25 22.94 -10.06
C THR A 213 -10.97 23.13 -10.88
N ASN A 214 -10.17 24.13 -10.49
CA ASN A 214 -8.82 24.35 -11.02
C ASN A 214 -7.72 23.67 -10.18
N VAL A 215 -8.10 22.74 -9.29
CA VAL A 215 -7.17 22.08 -8.38
C VAL A 215 -6.53 20.89 -9.08
N LYS A 216 -5.19 20.88 -9.18
CA LYS A 216 -4.46 19.75 -9.74
C LYS A 216 -4.68 18.49 -8.90
N VAL A 217 -4.79 17.35 -9.56
CA VAL A 217 -4.93 16.05 -8.87
C VAL A 217 -3.64 15.62 -8.18
N ASN A 218 -2.49 16.08 -8.66
CA ASN A 218 -1.17 15.71 -8.15
C ASN A 218 -0.63 16.67 -7.10
N GLY A 219 0.33 16.21 -6.28
CA GLY A 219 1.00 17.03 -5.28
C GLY A 219 0.26 17.20 -3.95
N LEU A 220 -0.92 16.60 -3.78
CA LEU A 220 -1.60 16.57 -2.49
C LEU A 220 -0.94 15.55 -1.58
N ARG A 221 -0.27 16.03 -0.53
CA ARG A 221 0.24 15.19 0.56
C ARG A 221 -0.86 14.84 1.56
N LEU A 222 -1.11 13.54 1.74
CA LEU A 222 -2.07 13.05 2.72
C LEU A 222 -1.52 13.16 4.15
N PRO A 223 -2.33 13.66 5.12
CA PRO A 223 -1.96 13.61 6.53
C PRO A 223 -2.08 12.16 7.07
N TYR A 224 -1.37 11.86 8.16
CA TYR A 224 -1.39 10.55 8.82
C TYR A 224 -0.98 9.36 7.90
N TRP A 225 -0.18 9.62 6.87
CA TRP A 225 0.19 8.59 5.89
C TRP A 225 0.90 7.39 6.52
N ASP A 226 1.90 7.67 7.35
CA ASP A 226 2.72 6.63 7.98
C ASP A 226 1.88 5.79 8.95
N GLU A 227 1.00 6.44 9.72
CA GLU A 227 0.04 5.79 10.62
C GLU A 227 -0.95 4.88 9.85
N MET A 228 -1.49 5.32 8.71
CA MET A 228 -2.35 4.46 7.89
C MET A 228 -1.62 3.22 7.37
N LEU A 229 -0.36 3.34 6.98
CA LEU A 229 0.45 2.18 6.57
C LEU A 229 0.67 1.21 7.75
N GLU A 230 0.92 1.73 8.94
CA GLU A 230 1.09 0.93 10.16
C GLU A 230 -0.19 0.19 10.54
N ILE A 231 -1.34 0.89 10.55
CA ILE A 231 -2.65 0.29 10.80
C ILE A 231 -2.95 -0.78 9.74
N ALA A 232 -2.70 -0.50 8.46
CA ALA A 232 -2.96 -1.47 7.39
C ALA A 232 -2.17 -2.77 7.58
N LEU A 233 -0.89 -2.67 7.97
CA LEU A 233 -0.07 -3.85 8.27
C LEU A 233 -0.54 -4.58 9.53
N ALA A 234 -0.88 -3.85 10.60
CA ALA A 234 -1.36 -4.41 11.85
C ALA A 234 -2.69 -5.16 11.66
N VAL A 235 -3.64 -4.57 10.94
CA VAL A 235 -4.90 -5.19 10.56
C VAL A 235 -4.63 -6.45 9.75
N GLN A 236 -3.74 -6.39 8.74
CA GLN A 236 -3.45 -7.56 7.92
C GLN A 236 -2.93 -8.75 8.74
N ARG A 237 -2.05 -8.52 9.73
CA ARG A 237 -1.55 -9.58 10.63
C ARG A 237 -2.68 -10.22 11.42
N LYS A 238 -3.61 -9.42 11.93
CA LYS A 238 -4.68 -9.88 12.81
C LYS A 238 -5.84 -10.56 12.07
N VAL A 239 -6.13 -10.14 10.84
CA VAL A 239 -7.25 -10.68 10.03
C VAL A 239 -6.84 -11.91 9.21
N GLU A 240 -5.55 -12.23 9.15
CA GLU A 240 -4.99 -13.40 8.46
C GLU A 240 -5.35 -13.42 6.96
N LEU A 241 -5.19 -12.26 6.32
CA LEU A 241 -5.37 -12.06 4.88
C LEU A 241 -4.04 -11.66 4.24
N GLY A 242 -3.34 -12.58 3.60
CA GLY A 242 -2.07 -12.27 2.93
C GLY A 242 -2.21 -11.30 1.75
N TYR A 243 -3.39 -11.17 1.15
CA TYR A 243 -3.78 -10.13 0.18
C TYR A 243 -5.00 -9.36 0.71
N LEU A 244 -4.82 -8.08 1.02
CA LEU A 244 -5.85 -7.25 1.67
C LEU A 244 -5.80 -5.81 1.15
N ALA A 245 -6.96 -5.26 0.79
CA ALA A 245 -7.12 -3.81 0.71
C ALA A 245 -7.81 -3.28 1.97
N VAL A 246 -7.24 -2.23 2.55
CA VAL A 246 -7.78 -1.51 3.70
C VAL A 246 -8.23 -0.13 3.23
N ASP A 247 -9.50 0.18 3.47
CA ASP A 247 -10.08 1.47 3.12
C ASP A 247 -10.16 2.34 4.38
N PHE A 248 -9.62 3.55 4.28
CA PHE A 248 -9.60 4.54 5.34
C PHE A 248 -10.46 5.74 4.97
N VAL A 249 -11.01 6.38 5.98
CA VAL A 249 -11.49 7.76 5.94
C VAL A 249 -10.69 8.57 6.97
N LEU A 250 -10.48 9.86 6.72
CA LEU A 250 -9.76 10.71 7.64
C LEU A 250 -10.74 11.60 8.40
N ASP A 251 -10.73 11.46 9.72
CA ASP A 251 -11.34 12.40 10.63
C ASP A 251 -10.35 13.52 10.99
N HIS A 252 -10.87 14.72 11.21
CA HIS A 252 -10.09 15.90 11.54
C HIS A 252 -9.47 15.88 12.96
N VAL A 253 -10.06 15.12 13.90
CA VAL A 253 -9.59 15.04 15.29
C VAL A 253 -8.96 13.68 15.56
N ARG A 254 -9.67 12.60 15.22
CA ARG A 254 -9.26 11.22 15.51
C ARG A 254 -8.25 10.64 14.50
N GLY A 255 -7.97 11.34 13.41
CA GLY A 255 -7.05 10.85 12.38
C GLY A 255 -7.66 9.72 11.52
N PRO A 256 -6.88 8.70 11.14
CA PRO A 256 -7.33 7.66 10.22
C PRO A 256 -8.27 6.64 10.86
N LEU A 257 -9.44 6.44 10.25
CA LEU A 257 -10.44 5.46 10.66
C LEU A 257 -10.60 4.40 9.58
N VAL A 258 -10.55 3.12 9.96
CA VAL A 258 -10.75 2.00 9.04
C VAL A 258 -12.24 1.85 8.69
N LEU A 259 -12.56 2.11 7.44
CA LEU A 259 -13.91 2.04 6.90
C LEU A 259 -14.29 0.60 6.52
N GLU A 260 -13.44 -0.08 5.74
CA GLU A 260 -13.74 -1.42 5.18
C GLU A 260 -12.46 -2.24 4.95
N LEU A 261 -12.59 -3.57 5.00
CA LEU A 261 -11.55 -4.53 4.66
C LEU A 261 -12.02 -5.34 3.45
N THR A 262 -11.20 -5.40 2.40
CA THR A 262 -11.55 -6.11 1.16
C THR A 262 -10.52 -7.20 0.83
N ALA A 263 -10.97 -8.46 0.78
CA ALA A 263 -10.13 -9.61 0.43
C ALA A 263 -9.92 -9.80 -1.09
N SER A 264 -10.63 -9.03 -1.93
CA SER A 264 -10.63 -9.16 -3.39
C SER A 264 -10.86 -7.81 -4.09
N SER A 265 -9.95 -6.86 -3.86
CA SER A 265 -10.09 -5.46 -4.31
C SER A 265 -10.15 -5.31 -5.83
N GLY A 266 -11.02 -4.43 -6.32
CA GLY A 266 -11.06 -4.04 -7.74
C GLY A 266 -9.70 -3.57 -8.26
N LEU A 267 -9.49 -3.71 -9.57
CA LEU A 267 -8.19 -3.52 -10.21
C LEU A 267 -7.94 -2.12 -10.76
N GLY A 268 -8.91 -1.20 -10.60
CA GLY A 268 -8.76 0.21 -11.00
C GLY A 268 -7.59 0.92 -10.32
N ILE A 269 -7.09 0.40 -9.19
CA ILE A 269 -5.88 0.87 -8.52
C ILE A 269 -4.64 0.81 -9.43
N GLN A 270 -4.58 -0.14 -10.38
CA GLN A 270 -3.49 -0.23 -11.37
C GLN A 270 -3.48 0.97 -12.31
N ILE A 271 -4.68 1.37 -12.75
CA ILE A 271 -4.88 2.49 -13.68
C ILE A 271 -4.49 3.80 -12.98
N ALA A 272 -4.99 4.00 -11.76
CA ALA A 272 -4.69 5.20 -10.96
C ALA A 272 -3.18 5.36 -10.67
N ASN A 273 -2.46 4.25 -10.47
CA ASN A 273 -1.02 4.27 -10.22
C ASN A 273 -0.18 4.17 -11.50
N ARG A 274 -0.80 4.07 -12.68
CA ARG A 274 -0.14 3.81 -13.98
C ARG A 274 0.89 2.69 -13.91
N ALA A 275 0.58 1.64 -13.14
CA ALA A 275 1.50 0.55 -12.87
C ALA A 275 0.77 -0.79 -12.80
N GLY A 276 1.40 -1.83 -13.32
CA GLY A 276 0.90 -3.19 -13.25
C GLY A 276 1.03 -3.79 -11.85
N LEU A 277 -0.07 -4.30 -11.29
CA LEU A 277 -0.11 -4.88 -9.95
C LEU A 277 0.61 -6.22 -9.88
N ARG A 278 0.55 -7.04 -10.93
CA ARG A 278 1.17 -8.38 -10.93
C ARG A 278 2.66 -8.29 -10.64
N LYS A 279 3.38 -7.45 -11.39
CA LYS A 279 4.82 -7.23 -11.20
C LYS A 279 5.16 -6.74 -9.79
N ARG A 280 4.30 -5.93 -9.18
CA ARG A 280 4.51 -5.46 -7.80
C ARG A 280 4.32 -6.58 -6.78
N LEU A 281 3.30 -7.41 -6.95
CA LEU A 281 3.06 -8.57 -6.08
C LEU A 281 4.21 -9.58 -6.17
N GLU A 282 4.64 -9.93 -7.39
CA GLU A 282 5.76 -10.87 -7.63
C GLU A 282 7.07 -10.40 -6.97
N ARG A 283 7.33 -9.08 -6.92
CA ARG A 283 8.53 -8.52 -6.27
C ARG A 283 8.60 -8.75 -4.77
N VAL A 284 7.45 -8.91 -4.11
CA VAL A 284 7.37 -9.06 -2.64
C VAL A 284 6.87 -10.44 -2.22
N GLU A 285 6.54 -11.29 -3.19
CA GLU A 285 6.27 -12.69 -2.98
C GLU A 285 7.52 -13.39 -2.43
N GLY A 286 7.38 -14.14 -1.34
CA GLY A 286 8.50 -14.84 -0.69
C GLY A 286 9.46 -13.96 0.13
N LEU A 287 9.17 -12.66 0.34
CA LEU A 287 9.96 -11.82 1.23
C LEU A 287 9.64 -12.10 2.72
N GLU A 288 10.34 -13.05 3.33
CA GLU A 288 10.20 -13.37 4.77
C GLU A 288 10.44 -12.16 5.69
N GLN A 289 11.27 -11.20 5.26
CA GLN A 289 11.60 -10.01 6.05
C GLN A 289 10.41 -9.05 6.24
N ALA A 290 9.38 -9.14 5.39
CA ALA A 290 8.17 -8.34 5.53
C ALA A 290 7.41 -8.68 6.83
N GLY A 291 7.42 -9.95 7.25
CA GLY A 291 6.87 -10.40 8.52
C GLY A 291 7.61 -9.91 9.76
N LYS A 292 8.82 -9.34 9.61
CA LYS A 292 9.66 -8.82 10.70
C LYS A 292 9.52 -7.31 10.91
N GLY A 293 8.40 -6.72 10.49
CA GLY A 293 8.11 -5.29 10.69
C GLY A 293 8.79 -4.34 9.69
N ARG A 294 9.48 -4.85 8.65
CA ARG A 294 10.14 -4.02 7.62
C ARG A 294 9.27 -3.73 6.40
N GLY A 295 8.00 -4.11 6.43
CA GLY A 295 7.07 -3.99 5.31
C GLY A 295 7.00 -2.60 4.68
N ILE A 296 6.89 -1.56 5.50
CA ILE A 296 6.85 -0.17 5.02
C ILE A 296 8.17 0.20 4.34
N GLN A 297 9.32 -0.11 4.93
CA GLN A 297 10.63 0.22 4.34
C GLN A 297 10.82 -0.46 2.98
N ILE A 298 10.44 -1.73 2.87
CA ILE A 298 10.46 -2.49 1.61
C ILE A 298 9.54 -1.84 0.57
N SER A 299 8.31 -1.49 0.98
CA SER A 299 7.35 -0.82 0.12
C SER A 299 7.89 0.47 -0.47
N ARG A 300 8.41 1.36 0.39
CA ARG A 300 8.97 2.64 -0.05
C ARG A 300 10.15 2.46 -1.01
N ALA A 301 11.03 1.50 -0.72
CA ALA A 301 12.20 1.24 -1.55
C ALA A 301 11.85 0.64 -2.91
N LEU A 302 10.83 -0.22 -2.99
CA LEU A 302 10.47 -0.92 -4.23
C LEU A 302 9.46 -0.18 -5.09
N PHE A 303 8.61 0.64 -4.48
CA PHE A 303 7.39 1.17 -5.09
C PHE A 303 7.20 2.68 -4.94
N GLY A 304 8.12 3.39 -4.26
CA GLY A 304 8.17 4.84 -4.32
C GLY A 304 8.53 5.33 -5.72
N GLU A 305 7.88 6.38 -6.20
CA GLU A 305 8.29 7.11 -7.39
C GLU A 305 9.64 7.81 -7.15
N SER A 306 10.41 8.10 -8.19
CA SER A 306 11.76 8.67 -8.11
C SER A 306 11.87 10.03 -7.39
N PHE A 307 10.75 10.71 -7.10
CA PHE A 307 10.70 11.86 -6.18
C PHE A 307 10.92 11.47 -4.70
N ALA A 308 10.75 10.18 -4.38
CA ALA A 308 11.08 9.58 -3.10
C ALA A 308 12.55 9.71 -2.76
N ASP A 309 13.46 9.76 -3.74
CA ASP A 309 14.91 9.89 -3.49
C ASP A 309 15.23 11.18 -2.74
N LYS A 310 14.52 12.29 -3.03
CA LYS A 310 14.72 13.58 -2.36
C LYS A 310 14.20 13.55 -0.91
N VAL A 311 13.05 12.91 -0.69
CA VAL A 311 12.41 12.77 0.64
C VAL A 311 13.07 11.67 1.50
N LEU A 312 13.61 10.62 0.89
CA LEU A 312 14.39 9.56 1.54
C LEU A 312 15.80 10.04 1.88
N ALA A 313 16.39 10.92 1.06
CA ALA A 313 17.63 11.63 1.37
C ALA A 313 17.47 12.59 2.56
N GLU A 314 16.37 13.35 2.62
CA GLU A 314 15.99 14.14 3.81
C GLU A 314 15.82 13.28 5.08
N ARG A 315 15.53 11.98 4.91
CA ARG A 315 15.35 10.99 6.00
C ARG A 315 16.53 10.04 6.20
N GLY A 316 17.71 10.32 5.61
CA GLY A 316 18.98 9.67 5.95
C GLY A 316 19.30 8.33 5.24
N ALA A 317 18.56 7.93 4.21
CA ALA A 317 18.88 6.71 3.44
C ALA A 317 20.01 6.97 2.42
N LYS A 318 21.03 6.10 2.38
CA LYS A 318 22.16 6.22 1.43
C LYS A 318 21.86 5.48 0.13
N ILE A 319 21.69 6.24 -0.95
CA ILE A 319 21.42 5.76 -2.31
C ILE A 319 22.75 5.56 -3.07
N VAL A 320 22.84 4.48 -3.83
CA VAL A 320 23.99 4.12 -4.68
C VAL A 320 23.55 3.95 -6.13
N GLY A 321 24.27 4.56 -7.06
CA GLY A 321 24.05 4.40 -8.51
C GLY A 321 24.67 3.12 -9.07
N PHE A 322 24.62 2.95 -10.40
CA PHE A 322 25.24 1.82 -11.09
C PHE A 322 26.77 1.83 -10.96
N LEU A 323 27.38 3.02 -11.01
CA LEU A 323 28.80 3.26 -10.75
C LEU A 323 28.96 4.11 -9.50
N GLU A 324 29.85 3.69 -8.61
CA GLU A 324 30.11 4.38 -7.36
C GLU A 324 31.60 4.36 -7.01
N SER A 325 32.04 5.41 -6.31
CA SER A 325 33.34 5.38 -5.65
C SER A 325 33.25 4.63 -4.32
N ALA A 326 34.10 3.62 -4.16
CA ALA A 326 34.26 2.87 -2.93
C ALA A 326 35.67 3.04 -2.37
N LYS A 327 35.82 3.05 -1.05
CA LYS A 327 37.13 3.02 -0.39
C LYS A 327 37.40 1.62 0.13
N VAL A 328 38.41 0.93 -0.38
CA VAL A 328 38.79 -0.42 0.08
C VAL A 328 39.90 -0.32 1.12
N ARG A 329 39.79 -1.08 2.22
CA ARG A 329 40.84 -1.20 3.23
C ARG A 329 41.92 -2.16 2.77
N ASP A 330 43.17 -1.74 2.77
CA ASP A 330 44.32 -2.59 2.51
C ASP A 330 44.76 -3.38 3.77
N SER A 331 45.79 -4.22 3.61
CA SER A 331 46.36 -5.02 4.71
C SER A 331 47.07 -4.21 5.81
N LYS A 332 47.39 -2.93 5.57
CA LYS A 332 48.01 -2.00 6.53
C LYS A 332 46.97 -1.05 7.17
N GLY A 333 45.70 -1.16 6.80
CA GLY A 333 44.61 -0.31 7.29
C GLY A 333 44.36 0.98 6.49
N LYS A 334 45.16 1.27 5.46
CA LYS A 334 44.96 2.42 4.56
C LYS A 334 43.73 2.21 3.69
N ARG A 335 43.01 3.29 3.39
CA ARG A 335 41.83 3.28 2.53
C ARG A 335 42.21 3.79 1.15
N THR A 336 42.05 2.94 0.14
CA THR A 336 42.31 3.28 -1.26
C THR A 336 40.99 3.43 -2.01
N GLU A 337 40.84 4.51 -2.74
CA GLU A 337 39.64 4.78 -3.54
C GLU A 337 39.66 3.95 -4.83
N VAL A 338 38.54 3.28 -5.12
CA VAL A 338 38.38 2.38 -6.27
C VAL A 338 36.99 2.57 -6.89
N GLN A 339 36.93 2.50 -8.21
CA GLN A 339 35.66 2.49 -8.94
C GLN A 339 34.95 1.14 -8.74
N ALA A 340 33.71 1.21 -8.30
CA ALA A 340 32.87 0.07 -8.00
C ALA A 340 31.64 0.04 -8.89
N LYS A 341 31.39 -1.13 -9.51
CA LYS A 341 30.14 -1.43 -10.20
C LYS A 341 29.15 -2.03 -9.20
N VAL A 342 27.98 -1.43 -9.08
CA VAL A 342 26.87 -1.97 -8.29
C VAL A 342 26.07 -2.91 -9.18
N ASP A 343 26.03 -4.19 -8.82
CA ASP A 343 25.40 -5.24 -9.65
C ASP A 343 24.45 -6.09 -8.80
N THR A 344 23.15 -5.86 -8.98
CA THR A 344 22.10 -6.62 -8.29
C THR A 344 21.93 -8.05 -8.81
N GLY A 345 22.42 -8.36 -10.02
CA GLY A 345 22.44 -9.71 -10.57
C GLY A 345 23.52 -10.59 -9.94
N ALA A 346 24.64 -9.99 -9.53
CA ALA A 346 25.69 -10.69 -8.82
C ALA A 346 25.31 -10.98 -7.36
N PHE A 347 25.39 -12.25 -6.93
CA PHE A 347 25.07 -12.61 -5.54
C PHE A 347 26.08 -12.05 -4.52
N ARG A 348 27.38 -12.12 -4.83
CA ARG A 348 28.49 -11.73 -3.94
C ARG A 348 29.34 -10.63 -4.56
N THR A 349 29.95 -9.82 -3.70
CA THR A 349 30.98 -8.86 -4.09
C THR A 349 32.22 -9.57 -4.63
N SER A 350 32.87 -8.97 -5.63
CA SER A 350 34.13 -9.45 -6.19
C SER A 350 35.11 -8.30 -6.41
N ILE A 351 36.40 -8.59 -6.23
CA ILE A 351 37.50 -7.65 -6.41
C ILE A 351 38.49 -8.22 -7.44
N ASP A 352 39.07 -7.33 -8.24
CA ASP A 352 40.09 -7.68 -9.22
C ASP A 352 41.32 -8.33 -8.55
N ARG A 353 41.89 -9.35 -9.21
CA ARG A 353 43.05 -10.08 -8.70
C ARG A 353 44.29 -9.20 -8.52
N LYS A 354 44.60 -8.33 -9.48
CA LYS A 354 45.77 -7.45 -9.39
C LYS A 354 45.57 -6.43 -8.28
N LEU A 355 44.40 -5.80 -8.24
CA LEU A 355 44.05 -4.88 -7.15
C LEU A 355 44.13 -5.55 -5.76
N ALA A 356 43.63 -6.77 -5.62
CA ALA A 356 43.71 -7.51 -4.36
C ALA A 356 45.16 -7.82 -3.97
N GLN A 357 46.03 -8.10 -4.94
CA GLN A 357 47.46 -8.32 -4.71
C GLN A 357 48.16 -7.03 -4.28
N ASP A 358 47.93 -5.92 -4.97
CA ASP A 358 48.52 -4.60 -4.69
C ASP A 358 48.13 -4.09 -3.30
N LEU A 359 46.89 -4.36 -2.86
CA LEU A 359 46.40 -4.03 -1.51
C LEU A 359 46.86 -5.02 -0.43
N GLY A 360 47.60 -6.07 -0.80
CA GLY A 360 48.08 -7.12 0.11
C GLY A 360 46.96 -7.98 0.70
N LEU A 361 45.81 -8.08 0.02
CA LEU A 361 44.63 -8.82 0.49
C LEU A 361 44.69 -10.33 0.20
N LEU A 362 45.68 -10.79 -0.58
CA LEU A 362 45.89 -12.21 -0.92
C LEU A 362 46.85 -12.94 0.04
N ARG A 363 47.15 -12.37 1.21
CA ARG A 363 47.94 -13.06 2.25
C ARG A 363 47.14 -14.25 2.80
N GLU A 364 47.83 -15.34 3.15
CA GLU A 364 47.19 -16.58 3.62
C GLU A 364 46.18 -16.34 4.74
N LYS A 365 46.54 -15.53 5.75
CA LYS A 365 45.66 -15.16 6.86
C LYS A 365 44.35 -14.44 6.49
N ASN A 366 44.26 -13.88 5.28
CA ASN A 366 43.07 -13.17 4.78
C ASN A 366 42.25 -14.00 3.78
N ILE A 367 42.77 -15.15 3.35
CA ILE A 367 42.07 -16.10 2.50
C ILE A 367 41.22 -16.98 3.40
N LEU A 368 39.90 -16.90 3.25
CA LEU A 368 38.95 -17.64 4.07
C LEU A 368 38.83 -19.10 3.59
N TRP A 369 38.69 -19.29 2.27
CA TRP A 369 38.73 -20.59 1.61
C TRP A 369 38.88 -20.41 0.10
N LYS A 370 39.16 -21.48 -0.63
CA LYS A 370 39.15 -21.52 -2.10
C LYS A 370 37.89 -22.24 -2.59
N LYS A 371 37.25 -21.73 -3.63
CA LYS A 371 36.04 -22.35 -4.21
C LYS A 371 36.16 -22.47 -5.73
N TYR A 372 35.71 -23.60 -6.27
CA TYR A 372 35.59 -23.80 -7.72
C TYR A 372 34.34 -23.08 -8.25
N TYR A 373 34.52 -22.33 -9.34
CA TYR A 373 33.44 -21.68 -10.07
C TYR A 373 33.38 -22.25 -11.49
N VAL A 374 32.18 -22.61 -11.92
CA VAL A 374 31.90 -23.01 -13.30
C VAL A 374 31.36 -21.79 -14.04
N SER A 375 31.94 -21.49 -15.20
CA SER A 375 31.48 -20.42 -16.10
C SER A 375 31.50 -20.92 -17.54
N ALA A 376 30.97 -20.12 -18.48
CA ALA A 376 31.03 -20.41 -19.92
C ALA A 376 32.47 -20.60 -20.45
N MET A 377 33.48 -20.14 -19.71
CA MET A 377 34.91 -20.26 -20.03
C MET A 377 35.61 -21.42 -19.29
N GLY A 378 34.88 -22.28 -18.57
CA GLY A 378 35.45 -23.44 -17.87
C GLY A 378 35.37 -23.37 -16.33
N ARG A 379 36.13 -24.25 -15.67
CA ARG A 379 36.24 -24.37 -14.20
C ARG A 379 37.45 -23.59 -13.71
N GLU A 380 37.24 -22.61 -12.83
CA GLU A 380 38.31 -21.82 -12.21
C GLU A 380 38.22 -21.90 -10.68
N GLN A 381 39.33 -22.22 -10.02
CA GLN A 381 39.43 -22.13 -8.57
C GLN A 381 39.77 -20.69 -8.17
N ARG A 382 38.91 -20.06 -7.36
CA ARG A 382 39.10 -18.67 -6.93
C ARG A 382 39.22 -18.58 -5.41
N PRO A 383 40.19 -17.81 -4.87
CA PRO A 383 40.24 -17.54 -3.45
C PRO A 383 39.11 -16.60 -3.05
N ILE A 384 38.54 -16.85 -1.88
CA ILE A 384 37.58 -15.97 -1.22
C ILE A 384 38.32 -15.32 -0.06
N ILE A 385 38.29 -13.99 -0.02
CA ILE A 385 39.00 -13.20 0.97
C ILE A 385 38.04 -12.42 1.86
N GLU A 386 38.50 -12.06 3.06
CA GLU A 386 37.84 -11.01 3.82
C GLU A 386 38.12 -9.64 3.18
N LEU A 387 37.06 -8.88 2.91
CA LEU A 387 37.12 -7.55 2.32
C LEU A 387 36.37 -6.56 3.21
N THR A 388 37.00 -5.44 3.53
CA THR A 388 36.35 -4.30 4.16
C THR A 388 36.41 -3.11 3.23
N PHE A 389 35.26 -2.50 2.94
CA PHE A 389 35.19 -1.30 2.11
C PHE A 389 34.12 -0.33 2.63
N TRP A 390 34.17 0.91 2.16
CA TRP A 390 33.16 1.93 2.42
C TRP A 390 32.52 2.34 1.12
N LEU A 391 31.19 2.33 1.08
CA LEU A 391 30.38 2.80 -0.03
C LEU A 391 29.48 3.92 0.50
N LYS A 392 29.49 5.11 -0.12
CA LYS A 392 28.84 6.33 0.42
C LYS A 392 29.13 6.57 1.91
N GLY A 393 30.36 6.26 2.36
CA GLY A 393 30.78 6.39 3.76
C GLY A 393 30.21 5.35 4.74
N ARG A 394 29.44 4.35 4.29
CA ARG A 394 28.98 3.24 5.14
C ARG A 394 29.94 2.05 5.02
N ARG A 395 30.41 1.55 6.16
CA ARG A 395 31.36 0.42 6.25
C ARG A 395 30.65 -0.88 5.92
N VAL A 396 31.24 -1.67 5.03
CA VAL A 396 30.81 -3.02 4.65
C VAL A 396 31.97 -3.97 4.87
N LYS A 397 31.73 -5.04 5.64
CA LYS A 397 32.68 -6.13 5.87
C LYS A 397 32.07 -7.41 5.29
N THR A 398 32.74 -8.05 4.34
CA THR A 398 32.19 -9.17 3.58
C THR A 398 33.24 -10.19 3.13
N ALA A 399 32.77 -11.33 2.65
CA ALA A 399 33.59 -12.35 1.99
C ALA A 399 33.48 -12.16 0.47
N ALA A 400 34.54 -11.64 -0.14
CA ALA A 400 34.57 -11.27 -1.55
C ALA A 400 35.34 -12.30 -2.40
N ASN A 401 34.86 -12.51 -3.63
CA ASN A 401 35.55 -13.35 -4.60
C ASN A 401 36.70 -12.58 -5.25
N VAL A 402 37.86 -13.22 -5.41
CA VAL A 402 38.94 -12.67 -6.23
C VAL A 402 38.75 -13.18 -7.66
N SER A 403 38.51 -12.28 -8.61
CA SER A 403 38.29 -12.62 -10.02
C SER A 403 39.19 -11.80 -10.92
N ASN A 404 39.49 -12.31 -12.12
CA ASN A 404 40.18 -11.50 -13.13
C ASN A 404 39.19 -10.50 -13.74
N ARG A 405 39.36 -9.22 -13.40
CA ARG A 405 38.57 -8.10 -13.93
C ARG A 405 39.47 -7.10 -14.65
N SER A 406 40.61 -7.56 -15.17
CA SER A 406 41.60 -6.70 -15.83
C SER A 406 41.01 -5.88 -16.97
N LYS A 407 40.06 -6.45 -17.72
CA LYS A 407 39.35 -5.83 -18.86
C LYS A 407 38.30 -4.77 -18.46
N PHE A 408 37.92 -4.68 -17.19
CA PHE A 408 36.92 -3.72 -16.72
C PHE A 408 37.58 -2.54 -16.02
N LYS A 409 37.01 -1.33 -16.16
CA LYS A 409 37.44 -0.15 -15.41
C LYS A 409 37.11 -0.31 -13.91
N GLU A 410 35.99 -0.96 -13.61
CA GLU A 410 35.49 -1.18 -12.25
C GLU A 410 36.14 -2.43 -11.63
N LYS A 411 37.22 -2.18 -10.90
CA LYS A 411 38.01 -3.21 -10.21
C LYS A 411 37.30 -3.79 -8.99
N LEU A 412 36.22 -3.15 -8.51
CA LEU A 412 35.31 -3.69 -7.52
C LEU A 412 33.92 -3.90 -8.14
N LEU A 413 33.29 -5.02 -7.84
CA LEU A 413 31.88 -5.25 -8.12
C LEU A 413 31.18 -5.56 -6.81
N VAL A 414 30.14 -4.79 -6.48
CA VAL A 414 29.37 -4.94 -5.24
C VAL A 414 28.11 -5.73 -5.55
N GLY A 415 28.01 -6.93 -4.98
CA GLY A 415 26.87 -7.83 -5.21
C GLY A 415 25.71 -7.59 -4.24
N ARG A 416 24.53 -8.13 -4.59
CA ARG A 416 23.27 -7.93 -3.82
C ARG A 416 23.36 -8.30 -2.33
N ARG A 417 24.25 -9.22 -1.93
CA ARG A 417 24.46 -9.57 -0.51
C ARG A 417 24.94 -8.38 0.32
N ASP A 418 25.77 -7.53 -0.26
CA ASP A 418 26.45 -6.41 0.41
C ASP A 418 25.74 -5.08 0.19
N LEU A 419 24.79 -5.06 -0.75
CA LEU A 419 23.89 -3.93 -1.03
C LEU A 419 22.67 -3.87 -0.11
N LYS A 420 22.47 -4.85 0.80
CA LYS A 420 21.31 -4.93 1.71
C LYS A 420 21.04 -3.66 2.52
N THR A 421 22.05 -2.82 2.68
CA THR A 421 22.00 -1.60 3.49
C THR A 421 22.05 -0.31 2.66
N PHE A 422 21.95 -0.44 1.35
CA PHE A 422 21.96 0.63 0.36
C PHE A 422 20.72 0.51 -0.53
N LEU A 423 20.22 1.64 -1.00
CA LEU A 423 19.20 1.67 -2.05
C LEU A 423 19.91 1.79 -3.39
N VAL A 424 19.68 0.84 -4.29
CA VAL A 424 20.33 0.83 -5.62
C VAL A 424 19.42 1.54 -6.61
N ARG A 425 19.94 2.58 -7.27
CA ARG A 425 19.26 3.27 -8.36
C ARG A 425 19.10 2.29 -9.53
N ALA A 426 17.86 2.01 -9.91
CA ALA A 426 17.59 1.34 -11.18
C ALA A 426 17.71 2.39 -12.27
N GLU A 427 18.85 2.42 -12.96
CA GLU A 427 19.00 3.16 -14.21
C GLU A 427 18.25 2.47 -15.35
#